data_AF-A0AAD6KYN0-F1
#
_entry.id   AF-A0AAD6KYN0-F1
#
_cell.length_a   1.000
_cell.length_b   1.000
_cell.length_c   1.000
_cell.angle_alpha   90.00
_cell.angle_beta   90.00
_cell.angle_gamma   90.00
#
_symmetry.space_group_name_H-M   'P 1'
#
loop_
_entity.id
_entity.type
_entity.pdbx_description
1 polymer ?
#
loop_
_entity_poly.entity_id
_entity_poly.type
_entity_poly.pdbx_seq_one_letter_code
_entity_poly.pdbx_strand_id
1 'polypeptide(L)'
;MKLERQVTSFVDDPNLPCEAALKKMYKLLEKVENSVYALLRTRDMAVSRYREFGIPTTWLLDSGVVGKIKLSSVQLARKYMKRVASELDTVSGPEKEPNREFLVLQGVRFAFPCSSVCWRL
;
A
#
# COMPACT_ATOMS: atom_id res chain seq x y z
N MET A 1 -0.45 6.69 13.99
CA MET A 1 0.76 6.04 14.55
C MET A 1 0.68 4.51 14.60
N LYS A 2 -0.41 3.88 15.11
CA LYS A 2 -0.49 2.40 15.16
C LYS A 2 -0.38 1.74 13.78
N LEU A 3 -1.01 2.31 12.76
CA LEU A 3 -0.98 1.77 11.39
C LEU A 3 0.38 1.95 10.71
N GLU A 4 0.98 3.13 10.81
CA GLU A 4 2.36 3.37 10.34
C GLU A 4 3.32 2.31 10.87
N ARG A 5 3.29 2.04 12.18
CA ARG A 5 4.12 1.00 12.80
C ARG A 5 3.84 -0.38 12.21
N GLN A 6 2.57 -0.74 12.00
CA GLN A 6 2.20 -2.03 11.41
C GLN A 6 2.73 -2.22 9.99
N VAL A 7 2.74 -1.17 9.16
CA VAL A 7 3.27 -1.24 7.79
C VAL A 7 4.79 -1.33 7.82
N THR A 8 5.43 -0.49 8.62
CA THR A 8 6.90 -0.45 8.73
C THR A 8 7.47 -1.74 9.33
N SER A 9 6.82 -2.30 10.36
CA SER A 9 7.24 -3.55 11.01
C SER A 9 6.72 -4.80 10.31
N PHE A 10 6.07 -4.68 9.14
CA PHE A 10 5.54 -5.84 8.43
C PHE A 10 6.70 -6.74 7.98
N VAL A 11 6.69 -8.00 8.38
CA VAL A 11 7.63 -9.02 7.92
C VAL A 11 6.83 -10.10 7.20
N ASP A 12 7.29 -10.46 6.00
CA ASP A 12 6.71 -11.57 5.24
C ASP A 12 7.16 -12.89 5.87
N ASP A 13 6.21 -13.80 6.11
CA ASP A 13 6.48 -15.08 6.74
C ASP A 13 6.62 -16.15 5.64
N PRO A 14 7.82 -16.74 5.47
CA PRO A 14 8.06 -17.71 4.41
C PRO A 14 7.26 -19.00 4.59
N ASN A 15 6.81 -19.31 5.82
CA ASN A 15 6.06 -20.53 6.13
C ASN A 15 4.58 -20.43 5.76
N LEU A 16 4.07 -19.22 5.49
CA LEU A 16 2.68 -19.05 5.07
C LEU A 16 2.50 -19.42 3.59
N PRO A 17 1.38 -20.08 3.23
CA PRO A 17 0.99 -20.26 1.84
C PRO A 17 0.96 -18.91 1.11
N CYS A 18 1.44 -18.89 -0.15
CA CYS A 18 1.53 -17.68 -0.96
C CYS A 18 0.24 -16.86 -0.94
N GLU A 19 -0.90 -17.47 -1.24
CA GLU A 19 -2.19 -16.77 -1.27
C GLU A 19 -2.55 -16.13 0.07
N ALA A 20 -2.28 -16.81 1.19
CA ALA A 20 -2.54 -16.28 2.52
C ALA A 20 -1.62 -15.09 2.85
N ALA A 21 -0.35 -15.16 2.45
CA ALA A 21 0.61 -14.07 2.62
C ALA A 21 0.22 -12.84 1.78
N LEU A 22 -0.09 -13.04 0.49
CA LEU A 22 -0.54 -11.98 -0.42
C LEU A 22 -1.83 -11.32 0.07
N LYS A 23 -2.81 -12.11 0.53
CA LYS A 23 -4.07 -11.60 1.09
C LYS A 23 -3.86 -10.78 2.36
N LYS A 24 -2.90 -11.16 3.21
CA LYS A 24 -2.54 -10.40 4.42
C LYS A 24 -1.91 -9.06 4.07
N MET A 25 -1.00 -9.02 3.09
CA MET A 25 -0.40 -7.78 2.58
C MET A 25 -1.44 -6.86 1.96
N TYR A 26 -2.34 -7.40 1.13
CA TYR A 26 -3.41 -6.63 0.49
C TYR A 26 -4.35 -5.98 1.51
N LYS A 27 -4.81 -6.74 2.51
CA LYS A 27 -5.64 -6.19 3.61
C LYS A 27 -4.96 -5.08 4.39
N LEU A 28 -3.63 -5.15 4.55
CA LEU A 28 -2.88 -4.09 5.20
C LEU A 28 -2.84 -2.83 4.33
N LEU A 29 -2.62 -2.98 3.02
CA LEU A 29 -2.65 -1.87 2.07
C LEU A 29 -4.02 -1.17 2.03
N GLU A 30 -5.13 -1.93 2.00
CA GLU A 30 -6.49 -1.35 2.03
C GLU A 30 -6.74 -0.49 3.29
N LYS A 31 -6.22 -0.93 4.45
CA LYS A 31 -6.32 -0.15 5.69
C LYS A 31 -5.53 1.14 5.61
N VAL A 32 -4.36 1.09 4.98
CA VAL A 32 -3.51 2.27 4.75
C VAL A 32 -4.21 3.26 3.84
N GLU A 33 -4.73 2.79 2.70
CA GLU A 33 -5.44 3.65 1.74
C GLU A 33 -6.61 4.37 2.40
N ASN A 34 -7.48 3.64 3.11
CA ASN A 34 -8.61 4.23 3.82
C ASN A 34 -8.18 5.26 4.87
N SER A 35 -7.12 4.97 5.63
CA SER A 35 -6.65 5.86 6.70
C SER A 35 -5.99 7.12 6.15
N VAL A 36 -5.19 7.00 5.09
CA VAL A 36 -4.54 8.13 4.43
C VAL A 36 -5.59 8.99 3.73
N TYR A 37 -6.55 8.39 3.03
CA TYR A 37 -7.66 9.11 2.41
C TYR A 37 -8.46 9.94 3.42
N ALA A 38 -8.82 9.35 4.57
CA ALA A 38 -9.54 10.06 5.62
C ALA A 38 -8.75 11.26 6.16
N LEU A 39 -7.44 11.08 6.42
CA LEU A 39 -6.55 12.15 6.88
C LEU A 39 -6.48 13.31 5.89
N LEU A 40 -6.25 13.00 4.60
CA LEU A 40 -6.13 14.02 3.55
C LEU A 40 -7.44 14.77 3.34
N ARG A 41 -8.58 14.08 3.39
CA ARG A 41 -9.90 14.71 3.29
C ARG A 41 -10.14 15.72 4.41
N THR A 42 -9.83 15.33 5.66
CA THR A 42 -9.96 16.24 6.81
C THR A 42 -9.02 17.44 6.68
N ARG A 43 -7.78 17.20 6.22
CA ARG A 43 -6.81 18.26 5.93
C ARG A 43 -7.36 19.23 4.89
N ASP A 44 -7.84 18.75 3.75
CA ASP A 44 -8.32 19.60 2.66
C ASP A 44 -9.53 20.45 3.09
N MET A 45 -10.42 19.88 3.90
CA MET A 45 -11.51 20.65 4.53
C MET A 45 -10.97 21.75 5.44
N ALA A 46 -9.97 21.47 6.28
CA ALA A 46 -9.36 22.48 7.15
C ALA A 46 -8.61 23.56 6.37
N VAL A 47 -7.86 23.18 5.31
CA VAL A 47 -7.19 24.13 4.41
C VAL A 47 -8.18 25.10 3.79
N SER A 48 -9.32 24.59 3.29
CA SER A 48 -10.37 25.44 2.71
C SER A 48 -10.83 26.50 3.70
N ARG A 49 -11.16 26.08 4.93
CA ARG A 49 -11.61 26.98 6.00
C ARG A 49 -10.54 27.99 6.40
N TYR A 50 -9.30 27.55 6.58
CA TYR A 50 -8.20 28.44 6.99
C TYR A 50 -7.90 29.51 5.94
N ARG A 51 -7.99 29.15 4.65
CA ARG A 51 -7.84 30.13 3.57
C ARG A 51 -8.96 31.18 3.58
N GLU A 52 -10.19 30.82 3.93
CA GLU A 52 -11.30 31.79 4.09
C GLU A 52 -10.98 32.85 5.15
N PHE A 53 -10.18 32.51 6.18
CA PHE A 53 -9.76 33.45 7.23
C PHE A 53 -8.37 34.08 6.98
N GLY A 54 -7.78 33.89 5.80
CA GLY A 54 -6.44 34.41 5.49
C GLY A 54 -5.31 33.75 6.29
N ILE A 55 -5.57 32.59 6.92
CA ILE A 55 -4.58 31.85 7.70
C ILE A 55 -3.68 31.07 6.73
N PRO A 56 -2.35 31.22 6.79
CA PRO A 56 -1.42 30.44 5.98
C PRO A 56 -1.60 28.94 6.25
N THR A 57 -1.56 28.10 5.21
CA THR A 57 -1.78 26.64 5.33
C THR A 57 -0.56 25.80 4.97
N THR A 58 0.59 26.43 4.71
CA THR A 58 1.81 25.75 4.26
C THR A 58 2.35 24.75 5.28
N TRP A 59 2.20 25.04 6.58
CA TRP A 59 2.57 24.14 7.68
C TRP A 59 1.68 22.90 7.80
N LEU A 60 0.52 22.89 7.12
CA LEU A 60 -0.40 21.76 7.08
C LEU A 60 -0.15 20.82 5.89
N LEU A 61 0.77 21.19 4.98
CA LEU A 61 1.15 20.35 3.83
C LEU A 61 2.06 19.21 4.29
N ASP A 62 1.66 17.99 3.97
CA ASP A 62 2.24 16.77 4.55
C ASP A 62 3.66 16.45 4.07
N SER A 63 4.64 16.65 4.96
CA SER A 63 5.97 16.00 4.89
C SER A 63 6.23 15.07 6.10
N GLY A 64 5.26 14.95 7.01
CA GLY A 64 5.37 14.18 8.25
C GLY A 64 4.95 12.71 8.12
N VAL A 65 3.95 12.32 8.93
CA VAL A 65 3.52 10.91 9.07
C VAL A 65 3.01 10.31 7.76
N VAL A 66 2.29 11.09 6.94
CA VAL A 66 1.79 10.63 5.63
C VAL A 66 2.93 10.23 4.70
N GLY A 67 4.00 11.03 4.63
CA GLY A 67 5.18 10.70 3.81
C GLY A 67 5.85 9.39 4.24
N LYS A 68 5.96 9.15 5.56
CA LYS A 68 6.47 7.87 6.09
C LYS A 68 5.57 6.70 5.71
N ILE A 69 4.25 6.86 5.80
CA ILE A 69 3.29 5.84 5.40
C ILE A 69 3.38 5.52 3.90
N LYS A 70 3.54 6.52 3.04
CA LYS A 70 3.75 6.33 1.59
C LYS A 70 4.99 5.49 1.32
N LEU A 71 6.12 5.86 1.93
CA LEU A 71 7.38 5.13 1.78
C LEU A 71 7.26 3.68 2.26
N SER A 72 6.66 3.46 3.44
CA SER A 72 6.45 2.10 3.97
C SER A 72 5.49 1.28 3.09
N SER A 73 4.52 1.92 2.41
CA SER A 73 3.65 1.26 1.43
C SER A 73 4.41 0.77 0.21
N VAL A 74 5.36 1.57 -0.31
CA VAL A 74 6.27 1.13 -1.39
C VAL A 74 7.10 -0.08 -0.95
N GLN A 75 7.59 -0.08 0.29
CA GLN A 75 8.33 -1.21 0.84
C GLN A 75 7.47 -2.47 0.98
N LEU A 76 6.21 -2.32 1.38
CA LEU A 76 5.23 -3.42 1.42
C LEU A 76 4.97 -3.97 0.01
N ALA A 77 4.81 -3.10 -0.99
CA ALA A 77 4.66 -3.51 -2.38
C ALA A 77 5.87 -4.25 -2.91
N ARG A 78 7.09 -3.82 -2.56
CA ARG A 78 8.31 -4.54 -2.91
C ARG A 78 8.33 -5.95 -2.32
N LYS A 79 7.88 -6.14 -1.08
CA LYS A 79 7.77 -7.47 -0.46
C LYS A 79 6.73 -8.34 -1.17
N TYR A 80 5.58 -7.76 -1.50
CA TYR A 80 4.54 -8.43 -2.27
C TYR A 80 5.06 -8.93 -3.62
N MET A 81 5.67 -8.05 -4.41
CA MET A 81 6.19 -8.40 -5.74
C MET A 81 7.30 -9.45 -5.67
N LYS A 82 8.15 -9.41 -4.63
CA LYS A 82 9.16 -10.45 -4.41
C LYS A 82 8.54 -11.83 -4.17
N ARG A 83 7.47 -11.90 -3.37
CA ARG A 83 6.77 -13.17 -3.09
C ARG A 83 6.06 -13.70 -4.34
N VAL A 84 5.43 -12.82 -5.12
CA VAL A 84 4.81 -13.20 -6.40
C VAL A 84 5.86 -13.72 -7.38
N ALA A 85 7.00 -13.04 -7.51
CA ALA A 85 8.09 -13.48 -8.39
C ALA A 85 8.66 -14.85 -7.98
N SER A 86 8.94 -15.06 -6.68
CA SER A 86 9.46 -16.35 -6.21
C SER A 86 8.51 -17.51 -6.49
N GLU A 87 7.21 -17.27 -6.44
CA GLU A 87 6.19 -18.29 -6.70
C GLU A 87 5.98 -18.49 -8.21
N LEU A 88 6.16 -17.45 -9.03
CA LEU A 88 6.17 -17.61 -10.48
C LEU A 88 7.34 -18.47 -10.97
N ASP A 89 8.51 -18.34 -10.33
CA ASP A 89 9.70 -19.14 -10.63
C ASP A 89 9.51 -20.63 -10.30
N THR A 90 8.81 -20.96 -9.20
CA THR A 90 8.52 -22.36 -8.82
C THR A 90 7.43 -23.01 -9.67
N VAL A 91 6.57 -22.21 -10.31
CA VAL A 91 5.43 -22.66 -11.12
C VAL A 91 5.81 -22.76 -12.61
N SER A 92 7.06 -23.12 -12.95
CA SER A 92 7.48 -23.29 -14.35
C SER A 92 7.01 -24.63 -14.95
N GLY A 93 6.08 -24.60 -15.91
CA GLY A 93 5.63 -25.76 -16.69
C GLY A 93 4.26 -25.54 -17.36
N PRO A 94 3.97 -26.19 -18.52
CA PRO A 94 2.75 -25.96 -19.31
C PRO A 94 1.45 -26.33 -18.58
N GLU A 95 1.48 -27.33 -17.68
CA GLU A 95 0.29 -27.69 -16.87
C GLU A 95 -0.09 -26.65 -15.80
N LYS A 96 0.77 -25.65 -15.54
CA LYS A 96 0.57 -24.66 -14.48
C LYS A 96 0.35 -23.23 -14.98
N GLU A 97 0.13 -23.06 -16.29
CA GLU A 97 -0.25 -21.78 -16.92
C GLU A 97 -1.37 -21.00 -16.20
N PRO A 98 -2.52 -21.60 -15.82
CA PRO A 98 -3.59 -20.85 -15.15
C PRO A 98 -3.19 -20.30 -13.78
N ASN A 99 -2.31 -21.00 -13.06
CA ASN A 99 -1.79 -20.49 -11.78
C ASN A 99 -0.79 -19.34 -11.97
N ARG A 100 0.00 -19.36 -13.06
CA ARG A 100 0.87 -18.23 -13.40
C ARG A 100 0.08 -16.98 -13.75
N GLU A 101 -0.95 -17.12 -14.60
CA GLU A 101 -1.83 -16.01 -14.96
C GLU A 101 -2.50 -15.41 -13.73
N PHE A 102 -3.00 -16.26 -12.82
CA PHE A 102 -3.59 -15.80 -11.57
C PHE A 102 -2.60 -14.99 -10.72
N LEU A 103 -1.35 -15.45 -10.55
CA LEU A 103 -0.31 -14.74 -9.81
C LEU A 103 0.04 -13.38 -10.44
N VAL A 104 0.10 -13.32 -11.78
CA VAL A 104 0.31 -12.06 -12.51
C VAL A 104 -0.86 -11.09 -12.28
N LEU A 105 -2.10 -11.57 -12.40
CA LEU A 105 -3.30 -10.76 -12.14
C LEU A 105 -3.34 -10.24 -10.71
N GLN A 106 -2.94 -11.05 -9.72
CA GLN A 106 -2.80 -10.62 -8.33
C GLN A 106 -1.75 -9.49 -8.19
N GLY A 107 -0.61 -9.63 -8.87
CA GLY A 107 0.41 -8.57 -9.00
C GLY A 107 -0.17 -7.24 -9.49
N VAL A 108 -0.87 -7.27 -10.62
CA VAL A 108 -1.48 -6.07 -11.21
C VAL A 108 -2.54 -5.46 -10.28
N ARG A 109 -3.37 -6.31 -9.66
CA ARG A 109 -4.43 -5.87 -8.73
C ARG A 109 -3.89 -5.20 -7.47
N PHE A 110 -2.71 -5.60 -7.02
CA PHE A 110 -2.03 -4.96 -5.89
C PHE A 110 -1.39 -3.62 -6.27
N ALA A 111 -0.86 -3.50 -7.50
CA ALA A 111 -0.15 -2.30 -7.95
C ALA A 111 -1.05 -1.04 -8.00
N PHE A 112 -2.32 -1.21 -8.37
CA PHE A 112 -3.26 -0.08 -8.49
C PHE A 112 -3.51 0.67 -7.16
N PRO A 113 -3.97 0.02 -6.07
CA PRO A 113 -4.15 0.69 -4.79
C PRO A 113 -2.82 1.20 -4.20
N CYS A 114 -1.70 0.52 -4.44
CA CYS A 114 -0.40 1.02 -4.01
C CYS A 114 -0.04 2.34 -4.72
N SER A 115 -0.32 2.44 -6.01
CA SER A 115 -0.11 3.68 -6.78
C SER A 115 -1.01 4.81 -6.27
N SER A 116 -2.27 4.51 -5.94
CA SER A 116 -3.21 5.46 -5.31
C SER A 116 -2.63 6.04 -4.01
N VAL A 117 -2.15 5.16 -3.12
CA VAL A 117 -1.55 5.55 -1.83
C VAL A 117 -0.23 6.33 -1.99
N CYS A 118 0.60 5.98 -2.98
CA CYS A 118 1.92 6.59 -3.12
C CYS A 118 1.90 7.91 -3.89
N TRP A 119 1.02 8.06 -4.88
CA TRP A 119 1.06 9.17 -5.83
C TRP A 119 -0.18 10.07 -5.81
N ARG A 120 -1.35 9.56 -5.40
CA ARG A 120 -2.62 10.27 -5.56
C ARG A 120 -3.15 10.83 -4.26
N LEU A 121 -3.08 10.03 -3.21
CA LEU A 121 -3.20 10.42 -1.80
C LEU A 121 -1.82 10.83 -1.34
#